data_AF-A0A8J6D3Y5-F1
#
_entry.id   AF-A0A8J6D3Y5-F1
#
_cell.length_a   1.000
_cell.length_b   1.000
_cell.length_c   1.000
_cell.angle_alpha   90.00
_cell.angle_beta   90.00
_cell.angle_gamma   90.00
#
_symmetry.space_group_name_H-M   'P 1'
#
loop_
_entity.id
_entity.type
_entity.pdbx_description
1 polymer ?
#
loop_
_entity_poly.entity_id
_entity_poly.type
_entity_poly.pdbx_seq_one_letter_code
_entity_poly.pdbx_strand_id
1 'polypeptide(L)'
;MAWNRLCYPKGMGGMGFRDMHVFNLALLGRQVWRLVNFKDTLCFKVLSAKYFPEVFRPKRCDRPSFTWMSIAKTAAALKEGYLWQVGDGSTITIRWDQWGIEGLNGNSLDQSKLNNDERRVKDLWNQKSKRWKSARVIELYGKSMGEHIWNLTIPHNDIKDSLTWIQNPHGFYTTKSAYSWLSLNNLGFGPHRFFWKIIWMLKMLPKVKVFSWRIGHDILPTYDNIGRIHQNFSTTCPRCKNSAETLIHALKDCPKVREVLITGGLNNRLPEGRYDRCIDWNKMVFQGKEDPTRVVWERAQALSNEFRIFNLNNPPVIPPKPSCKGWKKPLKDFVKINNVDAASSDGGVGYGVITRDADGFVLGGCYGFANKTLDVIWAEFEALSMGLKLADSMKIPRLIVESDNATLINTANKRVKDVTILGQCINKECKILKNFDSVLFNWIDRRSNEVADSLSKLAIKNNCNLKFKMDYPLEIHNVIIREAIK
;
A
#
# COMPACT_ATOMS: atom_id res chain seq x y z
N MET A 1 7.33 18.24 -15.17
CA MET A 1 7.66 17.22 -14.16
C MET A 1 7.97 15.90 -14.85
N ALA A 2 9.06 15.22 -14.47
CA ALA A 2 9.47 13.97 -15.11
C ALA A 2 8.70 12.73 -14.58
N TRP A 3 8.59 11.69 -15.42
CA TRP A 3 7.87 10.44 -15.11
C TRP A 3 8.37 9.74 -13.84
N ASN A 4 9.69 9.64 -13.67
CA ASN A 4 10.30 9.04 -12.49
C ASN A 4 9.80 9.67 -11.17
N ARG A 5 9.58 10.99 -11.13
CA ARG A 5 9.06 11.69 -9.95
C ARG A 5 7.58 11.41 -9.70
N LEU A 6 6.80 11.15 -10.76
CA LEU A 6 5.40 10.76 -10.63
C LEU A 6 5.24 9.36 -10.02
N CYS A 7 6.19 8.47 -10.28
CA CYS A 7 6.24 7.11 -9.74
C CYS A 7 6.58 7.05 -8.24
N TYR A 8 7.04 8.15 -7.64
CA TYR A 8 7.31 8.17 -6.22
C TYR A 8 6.03 7.97 -5.39
N PRO A 9 6.14 7.40 -4.17
CA PRO A 9 5.02 7.31 -3.26
C PRO A 9 4.42 8.70 -3.00
N LYS A 10 3.09 8.76 -2.81
CA LYS A 10 2.38 10.00 -2.49
C LYS A 10 2.98 10.76 -1.32
N GLY A 11 3.33 10.06 -0.25
CA GLY A 11 3.98 10.65 0.93
C GLY A 11 5.42 11.13 0.70
N MET A 12 6.00 10.92 -0.48
CA MET A 12 7.33 11.41 -0.89
C MET A 12 7.24 12.41 -2.04
N GLY A 13 6.04 12.90 -2.35
CA GLY A 13 5.82 13.91 -3.38
C GLY A 13 5.53 13.36 -4.77
N GLY A 14 5.44 12.04 -4.97
CA GLY A 14 4.92 11.52 -6.24
C GLY A 14 3.40 11.38 -6.26
N MET A 15 2.89 10.72 -7.30
CA MET A 15 1.47 10.37 -7.44
C MET A 15 1.18 8.92 -7.04
N GLY A 16 2.22 8.12 -6.78
CA GLY A 16 2.10 6.69 -6.47
C GLY A 16 1.86 5.81 -7.69
N PHE A 17 2.20 6.28 -8.90
CA PHE A 17 2.23 5.42 -10.07
C PHE A 17 3.33 4.37 -9.92
N ARG A 18 3.15 3.22 -10.58
CA ARG A 18 4.19 2.18 -10.57
C ARG A 18 5.18 2.42 -11.68
N ASP A 19 6.45 2.40 -11.35
CA ASP A 19 7.52 2.27 -12.33
C ASP A 19 7.50 0.84 -12.87
N MET A 20 7.15 0.67 -14.15
CA MET A 20 7.03 -0.65 -14.76
C MET A 20 8.36 -1.42 -14.79
N HIS A 21 9.49 -0.72 -14.96
CA HIS A 21 10.80 -1.36 -14.98
C HIS A 21 11.13 -1.94 -13.60
N VAL A 22 10.98 -1.13 -12.55
CA VAL A 22 11.20 -1.56 -11.15
C VAL A 22 10.20 -2.64 -10.74
N PHE A 23 8.95 -2.53 -11.20
CA PHE A 23 7.92 -3.54 -10.94
C PHE A 23 8.25 -4.88 -11.60
N ASN A 24 8.75 -4.86 -12.84
CA ASN A 24 9.20 -6.08 -13.53
C ASN A 24 10.40 -6.72 -12.84
N LEU A 25 11.38 -5.95 -12.36
CA LEU A 25 12.47 -6.48 -11.53
C LEU A 25 11.94 -7.14 -10.26
N ALA A 26 10.98 -6.51 -9.57
CA ALA A 26 10.35 -7.08 -8.37
C ALA A 26 9.50 -8.34 -8.66
N LEU A 27 8.98 -8.51 -9.88
CA LEU A 27 8.30 -9.73 -10.30
C LEU A 27 9.31 -10.85 -10.57
N LEU A 28 10.37 -10.55 -11.33
CA LEU A 28 11.45 -11.48 -11.63
C LEU A 28 12.20 -11.94 -10.37
N GLY A 29 12.27 -11.09 -9.35
CA GLY A 29 12.91 -11.44 -8.08
C GLY A 29 12.21 -12.60 -7.34
N ARG A 30 10.93 -12.91 -7.66
CA ARG A 30 10.31 -14.17 -7.20
C ARG A 30 11.03 -15.40 -7.75
N GLN A 31 11.51 -15.34 -9.00
CA GLN A 31 12.27 -16.44 -9.58
C GLN A 31 13.63 -16.56 -8.91
N VAL A 32 14.30 -15.44 -8.60
CA VAL A 32 15.53 -15.42 -7.80
C VAL A 32 15.28 -16.08 -6.45
N TRP A 33 14.22 -15.67 -5.72
CA TRP A 33 13.83 -16.29 -4.45
C TRP A 33 13.62 -17.80 -4.57
N ARG A 34 12.96 -18.25 -5.63
CA ARG A 34 12.71 -19.68 -5.85
C ARG A 34 14.00 -20.46 -6.11
N LEU A 35 14.91 -19.92 -6.92
CA LEU A 35 16.20 -20.55 -7.21
C LEU A 35 17.12 -20.60 -5.99
N VAL A 36 16.96 -19.67 -5.04
CA VAL A 36 17.72 -19.69 -3.79
C VAL A 36 17.19 -20.77 -2.83
N ASN A 37 15.86 -20.87 -2.67
CA ASN A 37 15.25 -21.65 -1.59
C ASN A 37 14.79 -23.06 -2.01
N PHE A 38 14.46 -23.31 -3.27
CA PHE A 38 13.88 -24.58 -3.75
C PHE A 38 14.80 -25.28 -4.76
N LYS A 39 15.82 -25.94 -4.22
CA LYS A 39 16.89 -26.61 -4.98
C LYS A 39 16.47 -27.95 -5.59
N ASP A 40 15.36 -28.51 -5.15
CA ASP A 40 14.76 -29.77 -5.60
C ASP A 40 14.02 -29.63 -6.95
N THR A 41 13.66 -28.41 -7.33
CA THR A 41 12.91 -28.14 -8.56
C THR A 41 13.70 -28.42 -9.83
N LEU A 42 13.01 -28.87 -10.89
CA LEU A 42 13.61 -29.06 -12.21
C LEU A 42 14.24 -27.76 -12.75
N CYS A 43 13.56 -26.63 -12.54
CA CYS A 43 14.04 -25.30 -12.93
C CYS A 43 15.40 -24.99 -12.28
N PHE A 44 15.56 -25.26 -10.98
CA PHE A 44 16.84 -25.12 -10.32
C PHE A 44 17.89 -26.05 -10.93
N LYS A 45 17.60 -27.34 -11.05
CA LYS A 45 18.57 -28.34 -11.56
C LYS A 45 19.10 -27.98 -12.95
N VAL A 46 18.22 -27.57 -13.87
CA VAL A 46 18.59 -27.16 -15.22
C VAL A 46 19.39 -25.86 -15.23
N LEU A 47 18.92 -24.82 -14.53
CA LEU A 47 19.59 -23.52 -14.56
C LEU A 47 20.92 -23.50 -13.80
N SER A 48 21.00 -24.16 -12.64
CA SER A 48 22.24 -24.24 -11.85
C SER A 48 23.35 -24.99 -12.58
N ALA A 49 23.03 -26.13 -13.21
CA ALA A 49 24.00 -26.90 -13.99
C ALA A 49 24.68 -26.02 -15.04
N LYS A 50 23.88 -25.26 -15.80
CA LYS A 50 24.37 -24.42 -16.89
C LYS A 50 24.98 -23.09 -16.42
N TYR A 51 24.33 -22.38 -15.49
CA TYR A 51 24.58 -20.96 -15.29
C TYR A 51 25.20 -20.58 -13.95
N PHE A 52 24.99 -21.33 -12.87
CA PHE A 52 25.47 -20.91 -11.56
C PHE A 52 25.61 -22.06 -10.54
N PRO A 53 26.69 -22.12 -9.75
CA PRO A 53 26.69 -22.89 -8.51
C PRO A 53 25.87 -22.18 -7.42
N GLU A 54 25.84 -20.84 -7.45
CA GLU A 54 25.12 -19.97 -6.52
C GLU A 54 24.51 -18.79 -7.30
N VAL A 55 23.22 -18.50 -7.10
CA VAL A 55 22.46 -17.55 -7.95
C VAL A 55 23.10 -16.16 -8.02
N PHE A 56 23.67 -15.66 -6.91
CA PHE A 56 24.32 -14.35 -6.84
C PHE A 56 25.78 -14.35 -7.32
N ARG A 57 26.32 -15.52 -7.67
CA ARG A 57 27.69 -15.71 -8.20
C ARG A 57 27.64 -16.58 -9.45
N PRO A 58 27.12 -16.03 -10.56
CA PRO A 58 26.92 -16.79 -11.78
C PRO A 58 28.24 -17.14 -12.48
N LYS A 59 28.27 -18.27 -13.18
CA LYS A 59 29.39 -18.68 -14.04
C LYS A 59 29.48 -17.75 -15.25
N ARG A 60 30.69 -17.55 -15.80
CA ARG A 60 30.83 -16.96 -17.14
C ARG A 60 30.20 -17.90 -18.16
N CYS A 61 29.40 -17.34 -19.06
CA CYS A 61 28.71 -18.06 -20.12
C CYS A 61 28.67 -17.17 -21.36
N ASP A 62 29.17 -17.65 -22.49
CA ASP A 62 29.33 -16.84 -23.71
C ASP A 62 28.00 -16.53 -24.41
N ARG A 63 26.98 -17.38 -24.23
CA ARG A 63 25.65 -17.23 -24.83
C ARG A 63 24.53 -17.53 -23.82
N PRO A 64 24.31 -16.64 -22.84
CA PRO A 64 23.23 -16.80 -21.88
C PRO A 64 21.86 -16.66 -22.56
N SER A 65 20.87 -17.42 -22.10
CA SER A 65 19.49 -17.24 -22.58
C SER A 65 18.95 -15.90 -22.10
N PHE A 66 18.00 -15.33 -22.84
CA PHE A 66 17.36 -14.06 -22.45
C PHE A 66 16.70 -14.15 -21.06
N THR A 67 16.07 -15.30 -20.77
CA THR A 67 15.48 -15.59 -19.46
C THR A 67 16.53 -15.55 -18.35
N TRP A 68 17.67 -16.20 -18.54
CA TRP A 68 18.74 -16.19 -17.55
C TRP A 68 19.33 -14.78 -17.37
N MET A 69 19.56 -14.05 -18.46
CA MET A 69 20.07 -12.68 -18.39
C MET A 69 19.14 -11.76 -17.57
N SER A 70 17.82 -11.92 -17.74
CA SER A 70 16.82 -11.19 -16.96
C SER A 70 16.85 -11.56 -15.46
N ILE A 71 17.01 -12.85 -15.14
CA ILE A 71 17.14 -13.34 -13.76
C ILE A 71 18.44 -12.85 -13.14
N ALA A 72 19.57 -12.94 -13.85
CA ALA A 72 20.89 -12.52 -13.37
C ALA A 72 20.95 -11.01 -13.10
N LYS A 73 20.40 -10.20 -14.01
CA LYS A 73 20.26 -8.74 -13.82
C LYS A 73 19.42 -8.43 -12.59
N THR A 74 18.33 -9.17 -12.40
CA THR A 74 17.46 -9.00 -11.22
C THR A 74 18.12 -9.45 -9.93
N ALA A 75 18.88 -10.55 -9.95
CA ALA A 75 19.63 -11.04 -8.81
C ALA A 75 20.69 -10.03 -8.35
N ALA A 76 21.42 -9.42 -9.31
CA ALA A 76 22.36 -8.36 -9.02
C ALA A 76 21.69 -7.14 -8.38
N ALA A 77 20.55 -6.69 -8.94
CA ALA A 77 19.81 -5.54 -8.41
C ALA A 77 19.22 -5.75 -7.02
N LEU A 78 18.93 -7.00 -6.63
CA LEU A 78 18.32 -7.34 -5.35
C LEU A 78 19.31 -7.82 -4.29
N LYS A 79 20.60 -8.00 -4.64
CA LYS A 79 21.61 -8.66 -3.79
C LYS A 79 21.67 -8.10 -2.37
N GLU A 80 21.67 -6.77 -2.23
CA GLU A 80 21.74 -6.07 -0.93
C GLU A 80 20.46 -6.22 -0.08
N GLY A 81 19.35 -6.62 -0.68
CA GLY A 81 18.11 -6.92 0.03
C GLY A 81 18.07 -8.34 0.63
N TYR A 82 19.09 -9.16 0.37
CA TYR A 82 19.23 -10.49 0.94
C TYR A 82 20.29 -10.52 2.04
N LEU A 83 20.02 -11.33 3.08
CA LEU A 83 20.90 -11.52 4.22
C LEU A 83 20.96 -13.00 4.59
N TRP A 84 22.16 -13.50 4.80
CA TRP A 84 22.37 -14.83 5.33
C TRP A 84 22.07 -14.88 6.83
N GLN A 85 21.15 -15.77 7.20
CA GLN A 85 20.95 -16.20 8.58
C GLN A 85 21.94 -17.32 8.88
N VAL A 86 22.70 -17.11 9.96
CA VAL A 86 23.76 -18.02 10.38
C VAL A 86 23.14 -19.28 10.99
N GLY A 87 23.42 -20.42 10.38
CA GLY A 87 23.15 -21.74 10.93
C GLY A 87 24.46 -22.38 11.36
N ASP A 88 24.96 -23.30 10.53
CA ASP A 88 26.22 -24.00 10.68
C ASP A 88 27.45 -23.19 10.19
N GLY A 89 27.22 -22.04 9.55
CA GLY A 89 28.23 -21.09 9.09
C GLY A 89 29.16 -21.64 8.01
N SER A 90 28.82 -22.78 7.41
CA SER A 90 29.66 -23.50 6.45
C SER A 90 29.56 -22.93 5.04
N THR A 91 28.41 -22.32 4.71
CA THR A 91 28.10 -21.79 3.39
C THR A 91 28.49 -20.32 3.27
N ILE A 92 28.36 -19.56 4.37
CA ILE A 92 28.51 -18.11 4.38
C ILE A 92 29.99 -17.71 4.34
N THR A 93 30.35 -16.84 3.39
CA THR A 93 31.71 -16.31 3.26
C THR A 93 31.85 -14.94 3.92
N ILE A 94 32.87 -14.79 4.76
CA ILE A 94 33.13 -13.57 5.56
C ILE A 94 33.39 -12.35 4.64
N ARG A 95 34.08 -12.58 3.50
CA ARG A 95 34.53 -11.50 2.60
C ARG A 95 33.46 -10.92 1.68
N TRP A 96 32.42 -11.68 1.32
CA TRP A 96 31.56 -11.30 0.20
C TRP A 96 30.07 -11.31 0.53
N ASP A 97 29.69 -12.03 1.58
CA ASP A 97 28.30 -12.22 1.95
C ASP A 97 27.89 -11.24 3.04
N GLN A 98 26.65 -10.77 2.94
CA GLN A 98 26.00 -10.07 4.03
C GLN A 98 25.36 -11.09 4.96
N TRP A 99 25.68 -11.06 6.25
CA TRP A 99 25.24 -12.12 7.18
C TRP A 99 24.97 -11.60 8.58
N GLY A 100 24.05 -12.27 9.30
CA GLY A 100 23.70 -11.97 10.69
C GLY A 100 22.89 -10.69 10.88
N ILE A 101 23.48 -9.54 10.56
CA ILE A 101 22.91 -8.20 10.74
C ILE A 101 23.01 -7.38 9.44
N GLU A 102 22.07 -6.44 9.27
CA GLU A 102 22.07 -5.53 8.12
C GLU A 102 23.32 -4.65 8.15
N GLY A 103 24.00 -4.55 7.00
CA GLY A 103 25.24 -3.78 6.87
C GLY A 103 26.52 -4.53 7.23
N LEU A 104 26.45 -5.72 7.85
CA LEU A 104 27.64 -6.56 8.07
C LEU A 104 28.02 -7.28 6.78
N ASN A 105 29.05 -6.77 6.10
CA ASN A 105 29.55 -7.31 4.83
C ASN A 105 31.08 -7.20 4.75
N GLY A 106 31.66 -7.57 3.61
CA GLY A 106 33.10 -7.52 3.37
C GLY A 106 33.77 -6.15 3.48
N ASN A 107 33.01 -5.04 3.42
CA ASN A 107 33.54 -3.70 3.61
C ASN A 107 33.67 -3.33 5.10
N SER A 108 32.91 -4.00 5.98
CA SER A 108 33.02 -3.87 7.44
C SER A 108 34.23 -4.62 8.01
N LEU A 109 34.87 -5.44 7.18
CA LEU A 109 35.95 -6.35 7.55
C LEU A 109 37.31 -5.70 7.26
N ASP A 110 38.21 -5.70 8.23
CA ASP A 110 39.60 -5.34 8.03
C ASP A 110 40.32 -6.45 7.26
N GLN A 111 40.38 -6.31 5.93
CA GLN A 111 40.95 -7.32 5.05
C GLN A 111 42.44 -7.56 5.27
N SER A 112 43.17 -6.58 5.83
CA SER A 112 44.60 -6.67 6.09
C SER A 112 44.92 -7.70 7.19
N LYS A 113 43.97 -7.92 8.10
CA LYS A 113 44.13 -8.80 9.25
C LYS A 113 43.63 -10.22 9.00
N LEU A 114 43.09 -10.52 7.82
CA LEU A 114 42.47 -11.82 7.55
C LEU A 114 43.51 -12.93 7.39
N ASN A 115 43.33 -14.05 8.08
CA ASN A 115 44.19 -15.22 7.88
C ASN A 115 43.71 -16.04 6.67
N ASN A 116 44.62 -16.77 6.02
CA ASN A 116 44.29 -17.61 4.86
C ASN A 116 43.25 -18.70 5.15
N ASP A 117 43.16 -19.12 6.42
CA ASP A 117 42.26 -20.17 6.91
C ASP A 117 40.86 -19.65 7.27
N GLU A 118 40.67 -18.34 7.38
CA GLU A 118 39.40 -17.73 7.81
C GLU A 118 38.57 -17.31 6.59
N ARG A 119 37.85 -18.29 6.02
CA ARG A 119 37.07 -18.08 4.79
C ARG A 119 35.56 -18.09 5.02
N ARG A 120 35.12 -18.75 6.10
CA ARG A 120 33.71 -19.01 6.40
C ARG A 120 33.36 -18.53 7.79
N VAL A 121 32.10 -18.19 8.01
CA VAL A 121 31.63 -17.69 9.31
C VAL A 121 31.89 -18.70 10.42
N LYS A 122 31.81 -20.01 10.12
CA LYS A 122 32.14 -21.07 11.09
C LYS A 122 33.57 -21.01 11.63
N ASP A 123 34.49 -20.37 10.94
CA ASP A 123 35.90 -20.27 11.35
C ASP A 123 36.08 -19.24 12.48
N LEU A 124 35.08 -18.36 12.68
CA LEU A 124 35.05 -17.31 13.70
C LEU A 124 34.54 -17.77 15.07
N TRP A 125 34.06 -19.02 15.21
CA TRP A 125 33.66 -19.59 16.49
C TRP A 125 34.40 -20.90 16.79
N ASN A 126 34.39 -21.29 18.06
CA ASN A 126 34.92 -22.58 18.49
C ASN A 126 33.86 -23.67 18.25
N GLN A 127 34.20 -24.70 17.48
CA GLN A 127 33.26 -25.76 17.10
C GLN A 127 32.76 -26.60 18.27
N LYS A 128 33.60 -26.80 19.31
CA LYS A 128 33.25 -27.61 20.48
C LYS A 128 32.37 -26.84 21.46
N SER A 129 32.72 -25.57 21.73
CA SER A 129 31.99 -24.76 22.71
C SER A 129 30.84 -23.96 22.10
N LYS A 130 30.72 -23.91 20.76
CA LYS A 130 29.73 -23.09 20.02
C LYS A 130 29.68 -21.63 20.50
N ARG A 131 30.86 -21.08 20.81
CA ARG A 131 31.05 -19.69 21.21
C ARG A 131 31.96 -18.97 20.23
N TRP A 132 31.62 -17.72 19.91
CA TRP A 132 32.45 -16.85 19.08
C TRP A 132 33.84 -16.67 19.68
N LYS A 133 34.84 -16.54 18.82
CA LYS A 133 36.21 -16.14 19.21
C LYS A 133 36.22 -14.61 19.38
N SER A 134 35.73 -14.11 20.52
CA SER A 134 35.55 -12.65 20.80
C SER A 134 36.72 -11.80 20.36
N ALA A 135 37.92 -12.13 20.85
CA ALA A 135 39.13 -11.35 20.55
C ALA A 135 39.36 -11.21 19.04
N ARG A 136 39.16 -12.31 18.30
CA ARG A 136 39.36 -12.34 16.84
C ARG A 136 38.27 -11.60 16.08
N VAL A 137 37.02 -11.75 16.50
CA VAL A 137 35.89 -11.03 15.90
C VAL A 137 36.04 -9.51 16.09
N ILE A 138 36.45 -9.07 17.28
CA ILE A 138 36.71 -7.65 17.58
C ILE A 138 37.90 -7.12 16.76
N GLU A 139 38.95 -7.94 16.59
CA GLU A 139 40.11 -7.56 15.79
C GLU A 139 39.74 -7.34 14.30
N LEU A 140 38.88 -8.20 13.76
CA LEU A 140 38.47 -8.19 12.34
C LEU A 140 37.42 -7.14 12.00
N TYR A 141 36.48 -6.88 12.90
CA TYR A 141 35.33 -6.00 12.63
C TYR A 141 35.30 -4.73 13.51
N GLY A 142 36.27 -4.58 14.41
CA GLY A 142 36.29 -3.52 15.41
C GLY A 142 35.32 -3.80 16.58
N LYS A 143 35.48 -3.03 17.65
CA LYS A 143 34.74 -3.24 18.91
C LYS A 143 33.22 -3.13 18.73
N SER A 144 32.74 -2.06 18.06
CA SER A 144 31.31 -1.80 17.89
C SER A 144 30.59 -2.91 17.10
N MET A 145 31.14 -3.33 15.96
CA MET A 145 30.52 -4.37 15.13
C MET A 145 30.75 -5.77 15.74
N GLY A 146 31.92 -6.00 16.35
CA GLY A 146 32.25 -7.26 16.99
C GLY A 146 31.35 -7.61 18.17
N GLU A 147 30.90 -6.62 18.95
CA GLU A 147 29.91 -6.81 20.03
C GLU A 147 28.55 -7.27 19.46
N HIS A 148 28.12 -6.77 18.31
CA HIS A 148 26.89 -7.21 17.66
C HIS A 148 27.00 -8.65 17.15
N ILE A 149 28.15 -9.01 16.54
CA ILE A 149 28.42 -10.38 16.06
C ILE A 149 28.46 -11.36 17.23
N TRP A 150 29.12 -10.99 18.32
CA TRP A 150 29.19 -11.80 19.54
C TRP A 150 27.82 -12.15 20.10
N ASN A 151 26.86 -11.22 20.02
CA ASN A 151 25.48 -11.41 20.48
C ASN A 151 24.62 -12.28 19.55
N LEU A 152 25.10 -12.61 18.34
CA LEU A 152 24.39 -13.55 17.46
C LEU A 152 24.41 -14.95 18.07
N THR A 153 23.24 -15.52 18.27
CA THR A 153 23.10 -16.89 18.78
C THR A 153 23.59 -17.88 17.72
N ILE A 154 24.54 -18.74 18.09
CA ILE A 154 24.96 -19.87 17.26
C ILE A 154 24.00 -21.02 17.59
N PRO A 155 23.25 -21.56 16.61
CA PRO A 155 22.36 -22.69 16.85
C PRO A 155 23.14 -23.91 17.34
N HIS A 156 22.64 -24.57 18.38
CA HIS A 156 23.21 -25.83 18.88
C HIS A 156 22.85 -27.03 17.98
N ASN A 157 21.76 -26.92 17.23
CA ASN A 157 21.34 -27.93 16.25
C ASN A 157 22.05 -27.68 14.90
N ASP A 158 22.26 -28.73 14.11
CA ASP A 158 22.83 -28.67 12.75
C ASP A 158 21.85 -28.06 11.72
N ILE A 159 21.33 -26.87 12.05
CA ILE A 159 20.51 -26.05 11.17
C ILE A 159 21.45 -25.47 10.10
N LYS A 160 21.13 -25.70 8.83
CA LYS A 160 21.91 -25.16 7.71
C LYS A 160 21.72 -23.66 7.58
N ASP A 161 22.77 -22.99 7.12
CA ASP A 161 22.70 -21.59 6.67
C ASP A 161 21.55 -21.36 5.69
N SER A 162 20.83 -20.25 5.85
CA SER A 162 19.71 -19.90 4.98
C SER A 162 19.75 -18.44 4.55
N LEU A 163 19.33 -18.16 3.32
CA LEU A 163 19.30 -16.80 2.79
C LEU A 163 17.89 -16.23 2.89
N THR A 164 17.76 -15.10 3.59
CA THR A 164 16.48 -14.45 3.88
C THR A 164 16.35 -13.09 3.22
N TRP A 165 15.11 -12.66 2.99
CA TRP A 165 14.80 -11.34 2.46
C TRP A 165 14.50 -10.36 3.60
N ILE A 166 15.38 -9.38 3.82
CA ILE A 166 15.34 -8.53 5.03
C ILE A 166 14.20 -7.51 5.04
N GLN A 167 13.66 -7.17 3.86
CA GLN A 167 12.60 -6.15 3.74
C GLN A 167 11.20 -6.72 4.04
N ASN A 168 11.14 -7.87 4.72
CA ASN A 168 9.93 -8.49 5.23
C ASN A 168 10.23 -9.06 6.64
N PRO A 169 9.43 -8.74 7.68
CA PRO A 169 9.61 -9.26 9.03
C PRO A 169 9.67 -10.79 9.14
N HIS A 170 9.00 -11.50 8.22
CA HIS A 170 9.00 -12.96 8.19
C HIS A 170 10.14 -13.56 7.36
N GLY A 171 11.04 -12.74 6.81
CA GLY A 171 12.19 -13.20 6.02
C GLY A 171 11.85 -13.71 4.61
N PHE A 172 10.57 -13.71 4.20
CA PHE A 172 10.13 -14.18 2.89
C PHE A 172 10.09 -13.06 1.84
N TYR A 173 10.48 -13.40 0.61
CA TYR A 173 10.36 -12.49 -0.51
C TYR A 173 8.91 -12.24 -0.92
N THR A 174 8.54 -10.97 -1.07
CA THR A 174 7.32 -10.58 -1.77
C THR A 174 7.63 -9.54 -2.82
N THR A 175 6.90 -9.56 -3.94
CA THR A 175 7.02 -8.51 -4.97
C THR A 175 6.75 -7.12 -4.39
N LYS A 176 5.86 -7.01 -3.39
CA LYS A 176 5.53 -5.73 -2.74
C LYS A 176 6.73 -5.18 -1.96
N SER A 177 7.35 -6.00 -1.12
CA SER A 177 8.53 -5.60 -0.33
C SER A 177 9.72 -5.27 -1.23
N ALA A 178 9.97 -6.08 -2.26
CA ALA A 178 11.04 -5.84 -3.22
C ALA A 178 10.84 -4.57 -4.05
N TYR A 179 9.62 -4.34 -4.55
CA TYR A 179 9.30 -3.11 -5.27
C TYR A 179 9.49 -1.87 -4.38
N SER A 180 9.00 -1.93 -3.13
CA SER A 180 9.15 -0.83 -2.18
C SER A 180 10.62 -0.54 -1.91
N TRP A 181 11.45 -1.56 -1.68
CA TRP A 181 12.87 -1.41 -1.43
C TRP A 181 13.62 -0.81 -2.63
N LEU A 182 13.43 -1.38 -3.83
CA LEU A 182 14.02 -0.83 -5.06
C LEU A 182 13.59 0.62 -5.35
N SER A 183 12.33 0.96 -5.04
CA SER A 183 11.82 2.34 -5.21
C SER A 183 12.42 3.31 -4.20
N LEU A 184 12.62 2.86 -2.95
CA LEU A 184 13.11 3.68 -1.85
C LEU A 184 14.64 3.89 -1.90
N ASN A 185 15.40 2.91 -2.38
CA ASN A 185 16.85 3.06 -2.54
C ASN A 185 17.22 4.20 -3.51
N ASN A 186 16.33 4.52 -4.46
CA ASN A 186 16.51 5.62 -5.40
C ASN A 186 16.04 6.98 -4.85
N LEU A 187 15.60 7.04 -3.59
CA LEU A 187 14.97 8.22 -2.99
C LEU A 187 15.72 8.68 -1.74
N GLY A 188 16.31 9.88 -1.81
CA GLY A 188 16.86 10.55 -0.62
C GLY A 188 15.76 10.88 0.40
N PHE A 189 16.09 10.77 1.69
CA PHE A 189 15.19 11.19 2.78
C PHE A 189 15.12 12.72 2.86
N GLY A 190 14.19 13.33 2.13
CA GLY A 190 13.98 14.78 2.15
C GLY A 190 13.04 15.25 3.28
N PRO A 191 13.28 16.45 3.86
CA PRO A 191 12.44 17.03 4.93
C PRO A 191 10.98 17.31 4.51
N HIS A 192 10.69 17.27 3.21
CA HIS A 192 9.36 17.54 2.65
C HIS A 192 8.38 16.36 2.77
N ARG A 193 8.80 15.20 3.28
CA ARG A 193 7.94 14.01 3.43
C ARG A 193 6.69 14.28 4.29
N PHE A 194 6.84 15.08 5.34
CA PHE A 194 5.73 15.45 6.24
C PHE A 194 4.67 16.29 5.51
N PHE A 195 5.12 17.29 4.74
CA PHE A 195 4.25 18.15 3.93
C PHE A 195 3.39 17.34 2.95
N TRP A 196 4.01 16.40 2.22
CA TRP A 196 3.27 15.56 1.27
C TRP A 196 2.26 14.66 1.95
N LYS A 197 2.61 14.05 3.10
CA LYS A 197 1.66 13.25 3.88
C LYS A 197 0.43 14.08 4.29
N ILE A 198 0.64 15.32 4.78
CA ILE A 198 -0.47 16.20 5.17
C ILE A 198 -1.42 16.41 3.99
N ILE A 199 -0.92 16.85 2.83
CA ILE A 199 -1.75 17.11 1.64
C ILE A 199 -2.66 15.92 1.32
N TRP A 200 -2.09 14.72 1.33
CA TRP A 200 -2.84 13.52 0.99
C TRP A 200 -3.81 13.06 2.09
N MET A 201 -3.53 13.40 3.35
CA MET A 201 -4.40 13.14 4.52
C MET A 201 -5.57 14.12 4.66
N LEU A 202 -5.53 15.29 4.01
CA LEU A 202 -6.64 16.26 4.06
C LEU A 202 -7.97 15.61 3.64
N LYS A 203 -9.05 15.87 4.38
CA LYS A 203 -10.41 15.39 4.01
C LYS A 203 -11.04 16.35 2.99
N MET A 204 -10.53 16.33 1.76
CA MET A 204 -10.95 17.23 0.67
C MET A 204 -11.08 16.49 -0.68
N LEU A 205 -11.72 17.13 -1.65
CA LEU A 205 -11.89 16.59 -3.00
C LEU A 205 -10.52 16.27 -3.66
N PRO A 206 -10.41 15.16 -4.42
CA PRO A 206 -9.15 14.78 -5.08
C PRO A 206 -8.56 15.88 -5.97
N LYS A 207 -9.40 16.63 -6.69
CA LYS A 207 -8.96 17.75 -7.55
C LYS A 207 -8.23 18.85 -6.76
N VAL A 208 -8.66 19.11 -5.53
CA VAL A 208 -8.01 20.10 -4.64
C VAL A 208 -6.67 19.55 -4.16
N LYS A 209 -6.58 18.27 -3.78
CA LYS A 209 -5.31 17.65 -3.39
C LYS A 209 -4.29 17.65 -4.53
N VAL A 210 -4.72 17.31 -5.75
CA VAL A 210 -3.87 17.34 -6.94
C VAL A 210 -3.42 18.77 -7.25
N PHE A 211 -4.31 19.76 -7.11
CA PHE A 211 -3.96 21.17 -7.24
C PHE A 211 -2.92 21.59 -6.19
N SER A 212 -3.13 21.30 -4.90
CA SER A 212 -2.15 21.55 -3.84
C SER A 212 -0.83 20.84 -4.07
N TRP A 213 -0.87 19.62 -4.60
CA TRP A 213 0.33 18.88 -4.98
C TRP A 213 1.09 19.56 -6.13
N ARG A 214 0.39 20.07 -7.16
CA ARG A 214 0.99 20.85 -8.26
C ARG A 214 1.60 22.16 -7.77
N ILE A 215 0.94 22.83 -6.83
CA ILE A 215 1.46 24.02 -6.14
C ILE A 215 2.75 23.67 -5.40
N GLY A 216 2.76 22.59 -4.60
CA GLY A 216 3.92 22.19 -3.81
C GLY A 216 5.16 21.86 -4.65
N HIS A 217 4.97 21.45 -5.91
CA HIS A 217 6.06 21.17 -6.86
C HIS A 217 6.42 22.35 -7.77
N ASP A 218 5.72 23.47 -7.66
CA ASP A 218 5.86 24.63 -8.55
C ASP A 218 5.71 24.27 -10.04
N ILE A 219 4.67 23.49 -10.36
CA ILE A 219 4.41 23.01 -11.74
C ILE A 219 3.10 23.52 -12.33
N LEU A 220 2.48 24.54 -11.71
CA LEU A 220 1.36 25.22 -12.35
C LEU A 220 1.86 26.02 -13.56
N PRO A 221 1.06 26.09 -14.64
CA PRO A 221 1.43 26.79 -15.87
C PRO A 221 1.28 28.31 -15.69
N THR A 222 2.05 28.89 -14.77
CA THR A 222 2.14 30.35 -14.63
C THR A 222 3.02 30.92 -15.74
N TYR A 223 2.83 32.19 -16.09
CA TYR A 223 3.58 32.79 -17.19
C TYR A 223 5.10 32.77 -16.94
N ASP A 224 5.55 32.85 -15.69
CA ASP A 224 6.97 32.64 -15.33
C ASP A 224 7.47 31.23 -15.68
N ASN A 225 6.70 30.19 -15.32
CA ASN A 225 7.07 28.80 -15.62
C ASN A 225 7.00 28.48 -17.13
N ILE A 226 6.07 29.11 -17.86
CA ILE A 226 6.00 28.98 -19.33
C ILE A 226 7.19 29.70 -19.97
N GLY A 227 7.54 30.90 -19.50
CA GLY A 227 8.70 31.66 -19.97
C GLY A 227 10.04 30.96 -19.75
N ARG A 228 10.17 30.16 -18.69
CA ARG A 228 11.34 29.29 -18.46
C ARG A 228 11.51 28.21 -19.55
N ILE A 229 10.42 27.77 -20.17
CA ILE A 229 10.43 26.77 -21.24
C ILE A 229 10.50 27.44 -22.62
N HIS A 230 9.77 28.55 -22.79
CA HIS A 230 9.67 29.31 -24.04
C HIS A 230 10.25 30.72 -23.85
N GLN A 231 11.49 30.93 -24.28
CA GLN A 231 12.25 32.18 -24.07
C GLN A 231 11.57 33.46 -24.58
N ASN A 232 10.71 33.36 -25.59
CA ASN A 232 10.00 34.52 -26.17
C ASN A 232 8.61 34.76 -25.54
N PHE A 233 8.23 34.03 -24.49
CA PHE A 233 6.94 34.18 -23.85
C PHE A 233 6.98 35.27 -22.77
N SER A 234 5.98 36.16 -22.75
CA SER A 234 5.89 37.20 -21.73
C SER A 234 5.66 36.59 -20.35
N THR A 235 6.48 36.94 -19.37
CA THR A 235 6.32 36.50 -17.98
C THR A 235 5.37 37.39 -17.18
N THR A 236 4.93 38.52 -17.74
CA THR A 236 4.11 39.52 -17.06
C THR A 236 2.72 38.97 -16.72
N CYS A 237 2.26 39.21 -15.49
CA CYS A 237 0.97 38.73 -15.02
C CYS A 237 -0.19 39.30 -15.85
N PRO A 238 -1.07 38.44 -16.42
CA PRO A 238 -2.17 38.89 -17.26
C PRO A 238 -3.25 39.68 -16.48
N ARG A 239 -3.29 39.53 -15.15
CA ARG A 239 -4.30 40.17 -14.29
C ARG A 239 -3.90 41.58 -13.87
N CYS A 240 -2.70 41.75 -13.32
CA CYS A 240 -2.25 43.03 -12.79
C CYS A 240 -1.34 43.80 -13.75
N LYS A 241 -0.74 43.13 -14.75
CA LYS A 241 0.20 43.68 -15.72
C LYS A 241 1.46 44.36 -15.15
N ASN A 242 1.72 44.24 -13.85
CA ASN A 242 2.76 45.01 -13.16
C ASN A 242 4.01 44.20 -12.78
N SER A 243 3.90 42.89 -12.60
CA SER A 243 5.01 42.02 -12.21
C SER A 243 4.91 40.65 -12.88
N ALA A 244 5.98 39.86 -12.83
CA ALA A 244 5.98 38.50 -13.34
C ALA A 244 4.95 37.61 -12.62
N GLU A 245 4.26 36.74 -13.37
CA GLU A 245 3.33 35.75 -12.80
C GLU A 245 4.09 34.56 -12.22
N THR A 246 4.69 34.77 -11.04
CA THR A 246 5.18 33.65 -10.23
C THR A 246 4.00 32.92 -9.58
N LEU A 247 4.23 31.69 -9.12
CA LEU A 247 3.22 30.91 -8.40
C LEU A 247 2.62 31.66 -7.20
N ILE A 248 3.47 32.33 -6.42
CA ILE A 248 3.03 33.09 -5.24
C ILE A 248 2.31 34.37 -5.67
N HIS A 249 2.78 35.04 -6.73
CA HIS A 249 2.06 36.19 -7.26
C HIS A 249 0.65 35.82 -7.73
N ALA A 250 0.51 34.73 -8.48
CA ALA A 250 -0.77 34.25 -9.00
C ALA A 250 -1.77 33.82 -7.92
N LEU A 251 -1.28 33.41 -6.74
CA LEU A 251 -2.09 32.87 -5.63
C LEU A 251 -2.29 33.84 -4.47
N LYS A 252 -1.43 34.85 -4.31
CA LYS A 252 -1.39 35.72 -3.13
C LYS A 252 -1.05 37.18 -3.45
N ASP A 253 0.10 37.44 -4.07
CA ASP A 253 0.65 38.81 -4.10
C ASP A 253 0.03 39.69 -5.19
N CYS A 254 -0.66 39.11 -6.18
CA CYS A 254 -1.37 39.88 -7.20
C CYS A 254 -2.47 40.75 -6.55
N PRO A 255 -2.52 42.06 -6.80
CA PRO A 255 -3.51 42.96 -6.19
C PRO A 255 -4.96 42.48 -6.39
N LYS A 256 -5.29 42.02 -7.60
CA LYS A 256 -6.60 41.46 -7.93
C LYS A 256 -6.93 40.16 -7.19
N VAL A 257 -5.92 39.35 -6.88
CA VAL A 257 -6.09 38.12 -6.10
C VAL A 257 -6.23 38.45 -4.62
N ARG A 258 -5.45 39.42 -4.13
CA ARG A 258 -5.52 39.90 -2.75
C ARG A 258 -6.91 40.44 -2.42
N GLU A 259 -7.53 41.22 -3.30
CA GLU A 259 -8.92 41.67 -3.17
C GLU A 259 -9.86 40.47 -2.94
N VAL A 260 -9.79 39.43 -3.77
CA VAL A 260 -10.61 38.22 -3.66
C VAL A 260 -10.36 37.47 -2.34
N LEU A 261 -9.10 37.33 -1.91
CA LEU A 261 -8.76 36.66 -0.66
C LEU A 261 -9.27 37.42 0.57
N ILE A 262 -9.24 38.77 0.51
CA ILE A 262 -9.79 39.63 1.56
C ILE A 262 -11.30 39.47 1.64
N THR A 263 -12.01 39.57 0.51
CA THR A 263 -13.46 39.34 0.46
C THR A 263 -13.84 37.93 0.93
N GLY A 264 -12.99 36.94 0.68
CA GLY A 264 -13.14 35.56 1.17
C GLY A 264 -12.78 35.33 2.64
N GLY A 265 -12.42 36.37 3.41
CA GLY A 265 -12.15 36.27 4.84
C GLY A 265 -10.76 35.73 5.22
N LEU A 266 -9.80 35.72 4.30
CA LEU A 266 -8.43 35.22 4.54
C LEU A 266 -7.41 36.31 4.94
N ASN A 267 -7.85 37.55 5.12
CA ASN A 267 -6.98 38.72 5.34
C ASN A 267 -5.99 38.55 6.52
N ASN A 268 -6.45 38.04 7.66
CA ASN A 268 -5.64 37.92 8.89
C ASN A 268 -4.75 36.65 8.93
N ARG A 269 -4.76 35.82 7.88
CA ARG A 269 -4.03 34.54 7.82
C ARG A 269 -2.93 34.51 6.78
N LEU A 270 -2.70 35.62 6.08
CA LEU A 270 -1.66 35.73 5.07
C LEU A 270 -0.37 36.24 5.72
N PRO A 271 0.70 35.42 5.83
CA PRO A 271 1.96 35.91 6.34
C PRO A 271 2.55 37.01 5.45
N GLU A 272 2.97 38.10 6.06
CA GLU A 272 3.68 39.20 5.41
C GLU A 272 5.17 38.84 5.31
N GLY A 273 5.59 38.38 4.13
CA GLY A 273 6.97 37.98 3.85
C GLY A 273 7.17 37.72 2.36
N ARG A 274 8.39 37.97 1.87
CA ARG A 274 8.82 37.54 0.52
C ARG A 274 9.22 36.07 0.59
N TYR A 275 8.57 35.23 -0.19
CA TYR A 275 8.90 33.81 -0.30
C TYR A 275 9.18 33.48 -1.77
N ASP A 276 10.20 32.68 -2.03
CA ASP A 276 10.54 32.27 -3.40
C ASP A 276 9.79 31.01 -3.83
N ARG A 277 9.32 30.19 -2.86
CA ARG A 277 8.57 28.95 -3.13
C ARG A 277 7.36 28.81 -2.22
N CYS A 278 6.26 28.31 -2.78
CA CYS A 278 5.02 28.10 -2.04
C CYS A 278 5.17 27.05 -0.91
N ILE A 279 6.13 26.12 -1.02
CA ILE A 279 6.41 25.15 0.04
C ILE A 279 7.02 25.81 1.29
N ASP A 280 7.79 26.88 1.13
CA ASP A 280 8.43 27.61 2.23
C ASP A 280 7.39 28.49 2.96
N TRP A 281 6.49 29.11 2.20
CA TRP A 281 5.30 29.78 2.73
C TRP A 281 4.40 28.83 3.55
N ASN A 282 4.11 27.64 3.02
CA ASN A 282 3.30 26.65 3.73
C ASN A 282 3.99 26.11 4.99
N LYS A 283 5.30 25.85 4.95
CA LYS A 283 6.05 25.44 6.14
C LYS A 283 5.89 26.44 7.28
N MET A 284 6.00 27.74 6.99
CA MET A 284 5.85 28.78 8.02
C MET A 284 4.42 28.85 8.60
N VAL A 285 3.40 28.69 7.76
CA VAL A 285 1.99 28.68 8.19
C VAL A 285 1.65 27.47 9.06
N PHE A 286 2.25 26.30 8.78
CA PHE A 286 1.92 25.05 9.46
C PHE A 286 2.89 24.63 10.58
N GLN A 287 4.09 25.23 10.66
CA GLN A 287 5.16 24.82 11.60
C GLN A 287 5.84 26.01 12.26
N GLY A 288 5.10 26.82 13.01
CA GLY A 288 5.66 27.93 13.81
C GLY A 288 6.59 27.51 14.97
N LYS A 289 7.49 26.52 14.79
CA LYS A 289 8.64 26.12 15.60
C LYS A 289 9.43 25.05 14.82
N GLU A 290 10.71 25.31 14.52
CA GLU A 290 11.63 24.27 14.06
C GLU A 290 12.09 23.43 15.26
N ASP A 291 11.83 22.12 15.25
CA ASP A 291 12.44 21.22 16.22
C ASP A 291 13.88 20.88 15.77
N PRO A 292 14.87 20.87 16.68
CA PRO A 292 16.25 20.53 16.36
C PRO A 292 16.36 19.18 15.63
N THR A 293 17.29 19.05 14.67
CA THR A 293 17.50 17.83 13.85
C THR A 293 17.60 16.55 14.69
N ARG A 294 18.15 16.65 15.89
CA ARG A 294 18.23 15.57 16.89
C ARG A 294 16.86 15.09 17.37
N VAL A 295 15.92 16.00 17.64
CA VAL A 295 14.55 15.69 18.06
C VAL A 295 13.76 15.06 16.90
N VAL A 296 14.01 15.50 15.67
CA VAL A 296 13.43 14.88 14.46
C VAL A 296 13.97 13.45 14.28
N TRP A 297 15.26 13.23 14.51
CA TRP A 297 15.90 11.92 14.46
C TRP A 297 15.38 10.98 15.56
N GLU A 298 15.32 11.46 16.81
CA GLU A 298 14.81 10.71 17.96
C GLU A 298 13.32 10.36 17.77
N ARG A 299 12.50 11.27 17.22
CA ARG A 299 11.10 10.98 16.86
C ARG A 299 10.97 10.00 15.70
N ALA A 300 11.84 10.07 14.68
CA ALA A 300 11.85 9.11 13.58
C ALA A 300 12.24 7.70 14.05
N GLN A 301 13.20 7.61 14.97
CA GLN A 301 13.63 6.36 15.61
C GLN A 301 12.54 5.81 16.53
N ALA A 302 11.90 6.67 17.34
CA ALA A 302 10.76 6.30 18.18
C ALA A 302 9.57 5.82 17.34
N LEU A 303 9.22 6.51 16.25
CA LEU A 303 8.16 6.08 15.33
C LEU A 303 8.48 4.77 14.61
N SER A 304 9.75 4.51 14.29
CA SER A 304 10.19 3.22 13.72
C SER A 304 10.07 2.08 14.75
N ASN A 305 10.45 2.34 15.99
CA ASN A 305 10.33 1.40 17.10
C ASN A 305 8.87 1.16 17.48
N GLU A 306 8.04 2.19 17.58
CA GLU A 306 6.60 2.09 17.79
C GLU A 306 5.92 1.37 16.62
N PHE A 307 6.32 1.60 15.37
CA PHE A 307 5.81 0.85 14.22
C PHE A 307 6.18 -0.63 14.29
N ARG A 308 7.38 -0.98 14.73
CA ARG A 308 7.79 -2.37 14.98
C ARG A 308 7.00 -2.99 16.14
N ILE A 309 6.89 -2.29 17.27
CA ILE A 309 6.18 -2.77 18.47
C ILE A 309 4.67 -2.90 18.19
N PHE A 310 4.06 -1.93 17.50
CA PHE A 310 2.64 -1.95 17.14
C PHE A 310 2.31 -3.08 16.16
N ASN A 311 3.17 -3.35 15.18
CA ASN A 311 2.97 -4.46 14.23
C ASN A 311 3.33 -5.85 14.82
N LEU A 312 4.07 -5.89 15.94
CA LEU A 312 4.33 -7.12 16.70
C LEU A 312 3.21 -7.41 17.72
N ASN A 313 2.60 -6.37 18.29
CA ASN A 313 1.60 -6.51 19.37
C ASN A 313 0.15 -6.50 18.89
N ASN A 314 -0.16 -5.99 17.69
CA ASN A 314 -1.52 -6.00 17.16
C ASN A 314 -1.58 -6.80 15.85
N PRO A 315 -2.49 -7.79 15.74
CA PRO A 315 -2.76 -8.42 14.46
C PRO A 315 -3.21 -7.35 13.44
N PRO A 316 -2.88 -7.53 12.15
CA PRO A 316 -3.19 -6.55 11.11
C PRO A 316 -4.69 -6.20 11.09
N VAL A 317 -4.99 -4.90 11.05
CA VAL A 317 -6.36 -4.33 10.97
C VAL A 317 -7.04 -4.64 9.62
N ILE A 318 -6.33 -5.29 8.69
CA ILE A 318 -6.94 -5.86 7.49
C ILE A 318 -7.35 -7.27 7.88
N PRO A 319 -8.67 -7.57 7.98
CA PRO A 319 -9.11 -8.94 8.20
C PRO A 319 -8.40 -9.86 7.19
N PRO A 320 -8.00 -11.07 7.61
CA PRO A 320 -7.44 -12.04 6.68
C PRO A 320 -8.36 -12.12 5.46
N LYS A 321 -7.77 -12.19 4.26
CA LYS A 321 -8.55 -12.39 3.02
C LYS A 321 -9.55 -13.53 3.30
N PRO A 322 -10.86 -13.33 3.05
CA PRO A 322 -11.84 -14.36 3.33
C PRO A 322 -11.38 -15.66 2.69
N SER A 323 -11.17 -16.69 3.51
CA SER A 323 -10.71 -18.02 3.05
C SER A 323 -11.78 -18.73 2.21
N CYS A 324 -12.99 -18.17 2.17
CA CYS A 324 -14.15 -18.75 1.52
C CYS A 324 -14.22 -18.38 0.04
N LYS A 325 -14.19 -19.39 -0.83
CA LYS A 325 -14.43 -19.27 -2.26
C LYS A 325 -15.91 -19.57 -2.55
N GLY A 326 -16.79 -18.58 -2.38
CA GLY A 326 -18.22 -18.69 -2.71
C GLY A 326 -19.16 -18.25 -1.58
N TRP A 327 -20.43 -18.05 -1.93
CA TRP A 327 -21.49 -17.73 -0.97
C TRP A 327 -21.67 -18.87 0.05
N LYS A 328 -22.07 -18.52 1.28
CA LYS A 328 -22.36 -19.48 2.36
C LYS A 328 -23.71 -19.18 2.98
N LYS A 329 -24.46 -20.24 3.30
CA LYS A 329 -25.73 -20.16 4.02
C LYS A 329 -25.54 -19.49 5.40
N PRO A 330 -26.46 -18.59 5.82
CA PRO A 330 -26.46 -18.05 7.17
C PRO A 330 -26.82 -19.12 8.21
N LEU A 331 -26.58 -18.83 9.48
CA LEU A 331 -27.04 -19.67 10.59
C LEU A 331 -28.58 -19.73 10.61
N LYS A 332 -29.14 -20.81 11.17
CA LYS A 332 -30.58 -20.96 11.36
C LYS A 332 -31.13 -19.73 12.09
N ASP A 333 -32.24 -19.21 11.59
CA ASP A 333 -32.93 -17.98 12.02
C ASP A 333 -32.28 -16.62 11.65
N PHE A 334 -31.15 -16.61 10.94
CA PHE A 334 -30.63 -15.39 10.32
C PHE A 334 -31.04 -15.32 8.85
N VAL A 335 -31.50 -14.14 8.43
CA VAL A 335 -31.63 -13.83 7.01
C VAL A 335 -30.40 -13.04 6.58
N LYS A 336 -29.86 -13.42 5.42
CA LYS A 336 -28.67 -12.82 4.85
C LYS A 336 -29.05 -11.87 3.72
N ILE A 337 -28.49 -10.68 3.77
CA ILE A 337 -28.56 -9.68 2.72
C ILE A 337 -27.18 -9.51 2.12
N ASN A 338 -27.09 -9.80 0.84
CA ASN A 338 -25.90 -9.46 0.07
C ASN A 338 -26.16 -8.10 -0.58
N ASN A 339 -25.25 -7.16 -0.31
CA ASN A 339 -25.34 -5.78 -0.71
C ASN A 339 -24.14 -5.35 -1.57
N VAL A 340 -24.29 -4.25 -2.32
CA VAL A 340 -23.90 -4.24 -3.75
C VAL A 340 -22.55 -3.64 -4.10
N ASP A 341 -21.82 -4.40 -4.92
CA ASP A 341 -20.88 -4.01 -5.99
C ASP A 341 -21.51 -3.01 -6.97
N ALA A 342 -21.28 -1.72 -6.76
CA ALA A 342 -21.81 -0.65 -7.60
C ALA A 342 -21.13 -0.66 -8.98
N ALA A 343 -21.88 -1.01 -10.03
CA ALA A 343 -21.39 -0.91 -11.41
C ALA A 343 -21.62 0.51 -11.96
N SER A 344 -20.57 1.13 -12.50
CA SER A 344 -20.65 2.45 -13.13
C SER A 344 -20.56 2.31 -14.65
N SER A 345 -21.53 2.88 -15.38
CA SER A 345 -21.45 3.09 -16.83
C SER A 345 -21.53 4.58 -17.15
N ASP A 346 -21.15 4.98 -18.37
CA ASP A 346 -21.32 6.36 -18.83
C ASP A 346 -22.79 6.77 -18.73
N GLY A 347 -23.13 7.54 -17.69
CA GLY A 347 -24.47 8.06 -17.44
C GLY A 347 -25.17 7.63 -16.14
N GLY A 348 -24.60 6.76 -15.28
CA GLY A 348 -25.22 6.48 -13.97
C GLY A 348 -24.64 5.27 -13.23
N VAL A 349 -25.25 4.95 -12.08
CA VAL A 349 -24.82 3.85 -11.23
C VAL A 349 -25.96 2.88 -10.94
N GLY A 350 -25.67 1.59 -11.13
CA GLY A 350 -26.57 0.50 -10.76
C GLY A 350 -26.29 -0.06 -9.37
N TYR A 351 -27.35 -0.43 -8.65
CA TYR A 351 -27.29 -1.21 -7.42
C TYR A 351 -28.24 -2.42 -7.50
N GLY A 352 -27.99 -3.49 -6.73
CA GLY A 352 -28.69 -4.77 -6.76
C GLY A 352 -28.64 -5.61 -5.46
N VAL A 353 -29.60 -5.44 -4.56
CA VAL A 353 -29.69 -6.16 -3.28
C VAL A 353 -30.43 -7.50 -3.44
N ILE A 354 -29.95 -8.54 -2.77
CA ILE A 354 -30.65 -9.83 -2.65
C ILE A 354 -30.71 -10.29 -1.20
N THR A 355 -31.84 -10.87 -0.80
CA THR A 355 -32.09 -11.41 0.54
C THR A 355 -32.37 -12.91 0.47
N ARG A 356 -31.72 -13.70 1.35
CA ARG A 356 -31.84 -15.16 1.39
C ARG A 356 -31.89 -15.71 2.80
N ASP A 357 -32.62 -16.80 2.99
CA ASP A 357 -32.72 -17.50 4.27
C ASP A 357 -31.57 -18.51 4.49
N ALA A 358 -31.68 -19.29 5.58
CA ALA A 358 -30.72 -20.32 5.98
C ALA A 358 -30.69 -21.53 5.04
N ASP A 359 -31.76 -21.78 4.28
CA ASP A 359 -31.84 -22.87 3.32
C ASP A 359 -31.28 -22.45 1.94
N GLY A 360 -31.16 -21.14 1.72
CA GLY A 360 -30.65 -20.52 0.51
C GLY A 360 -31.75 -20.02 -0.43
N PHE A 361 -33.01 -20.06 0.00
CA PHE A 361 -34.12 -19.52 -0.78
C PHE A 361 -34.08 -18.00 -0.80
N VAL A 362 -34.44 -17.44 -1.96
CA VAL A 362 -34.59 -15.99 -2.13
C VAL A 362 -35.91 -15.55 -1.52
N LEU A 363 -35.84 -14.69 -0.51
CA LEU A 363 -37.02 -14.08 0.11
C LEU A 363 -37.46 -12.81 -0.64
N GLY A 364 -36.52 -12.17 -1.32
CA GLY A 364 -36.74 -11.00 -2.15
C GLY A 364 -35.47 -10.21 -2.41
N GLY A 365 -35.59 -9.17 -3.22
CA GLY A 365 -34.46 -8.32 -3.57
C GLY A 365 -34.93 -7.05 -4.27
N CYS A 366 -33.98 -6.18 -4.58
CA CYS A 366 -34.25 -4.99 -5.34
C CYS A 366 -33.02 -4.56 -6.13
N TYR A 367 -33.22 -4.08 -7.34
CA TYR A 367 -32.16 -3.45 -8.10
C TYR A 367 -32.63 -2.12 -8.65
N GLY A 368 -31.70 -1.21 -8.88
CA GLY A 368 -32.03 0.13 -9.28
C GLY A 368 -30.91 0.88 -9.96
N PHE A 369 -31.31 1.80 -10.82
CA PHE A 369 -30.44 2.70 -11.56
C PHE A 369 -30.65 4.13 -11.08
N ALA A 370 -29.56 4.77 -10.68
CA ALA A 370 -29.53 6.19 -10.37
C ALA A 370 -28.81 6.93 -11.50
N ASN A 371 -29.51 7.82 -12.20
CA ASN A 371 -28.94 8.76 -13.17
C ASN A 371 -28.17 9.89 -12.44
N LYS A 372 -27.12 9.51 -11.72
CA LYS A 372 -26.24 10.40 -10.96
C LYS A 372 -24.80 9.89 -11.12
N THR A 373 -23.87 10.79 -11.40
CA THR A 373 -22.44 10.50 -11.31
C THR A 373 -22.03 10.45 -9.84
N LEU A 374 -22.17 9.28 -9.22
CA LEU A 374 -21.75 9.03 -7.83
C LEU A 374 -20.40 8.30 -7.81
N ASP A 375 -19.58 8.60 -6.81
CA ASP A 375 -18.40 7.78 -6.50
C ASP A 375 -18.85 6.37 -6.10
N VAL A 376 -18.06 5.35 -6.42
CA VAL A 376 -18.38 3.92 -6.21
C VAL A 376 -18.83 3.66 -4.78
N ILE A 377 -18.17 4.30 -3.80
CA ILE A 377 -18.50 4.14 -2.38
C ILE A 377 -19.87 4.71 -1.97
N TRP A 378 -20.37 5.72 -2.67
CA TRP A 378 -21.70 6.30 -2.39
C TRP A 378 -22.82 5.46 -2.98
N ALA A 379 -22.56 4.78 -4.09
CA ALA A 379 -23.50 3.84 -4.65
C ALA A 379 -23.61 2.55 -3.83
N GLU A 380 -22.49 2.06 -3.32
CA GLU A 380 -22.43 0.98 -2.33
C GLU A 380 -23.22 1.33 -1.05
N PHE A 381 -23.13 2.59 -0.62
CA PHE A 381 -23.91 3.10 0.51
C PHE A 381 -25.41 3.19 0.20
N GLU A 382 -25.80 3.62 -1.01
CA GLU A 382 -27.21 3.67 -1.42
C GLU A 382 -27.81 2.25 -1.42
N ALA A 383 -27.05 1.28 -1.95
CA ALA A 383 -27.41 -0.11 -1.90
C ALA A 383 -27.58 -0.62 -0.46
N LEU A 384 -26.65 -0.26 0.44
CA LEU A 384 -26.76 -0.51 1.87
C LEU A 384 -28.09 -0.02 2.44
N SER A 385 -28.43 1.25 2.19
CA SER A 385 -29.68 1.86 2.65
C SER A 385 -30.91 1.11 2.11
N MET A 386 -30.92 0.78 0.81
CA MET A 386 -32.02 0.06 0.18
C MET A 386 -32.19 -1.35 0.73
N GLY A 387 -31.10 -2.06 0.99
CA GLY A 387 -31.15 -3.39 1.59
C GLY A 387 -31.65 -3.39 3.02
N LEU A 388 -31.25 -2.40 3.83
CA LEU A 388 -31.78 -2.25 5.20
C LEU A 388 -33.28 -1.93 5.20
N LYS A 389 -33.74 -1.03 4.31
CA LYS A 389 -35.17 -0.70 4.14
C LYS A 389 -35.98 -1.91 3.68
N LEU A 390 -35.42 -2.71 2.77
CA LEU A 390 -36.06 -3.95 2.31
C LEU A 390 -36.19 -4.94 3.47
N ALA A 391 -35.15 -5.12 4.27
CA ALA A 391 -35.16 -6.00 5.43
C ALA A 391 -36.21 -5.61 6.47
N ASP A 392 -36.31 -4.31 6.75
CA ASP A 392 -37.28 -3.75 7.70
C ASP A 392 -38.73 -3.93 7.19
N SER A 393 -38.94 -3.81 5.88
CA SER A 393 -40.24 -4.05 5.25
C SER A 393 -40.67 -5.52 5.30
N MET A 394 -39.70 -6.43 5.33
CA MET A 394 -39.91 -7.88 5.48
C MET A 394 -40.04 -8.32 6.94
N LYS A 395 -39.87 -7.41 7.91
CA LYS A 395 -39.92 -7.71 9.35
C LYS A 395 -38.97 -8.84 9.77
N ILE A 396 -37.76 -8.83 9.20
CA ILE A 396 -36.71 -9.79 9.53
C ILE A 396 -36.15 -9.47 10.92
N PRO A 397 -36.13 -10.42 11.88
CA PRO A 397 -35.65 -10.16 13.24
C PRO A 397 -34.12 -10.13 13.34
N ARG A 398 -33.41 -11.03 12.64
CA ARG A 398 -31.95 -11.17 12.71
C ARG A 398 -31.31 -11.13 11.32
N LEU A 399 -30.37 -10.21 11.14
CA LEU A 399 -29.84 -9.81 9.84
C LEU A 399 -28.33 -9.97 9.74
N ILE A 400 -27.85 -10.54 8.63
CA ILE A 400 -26.43 -10.49 8.24
C ILE A 400 -26.33 -9.66 6.97
N VAL A 401 -25.56 -8.58 7.00
CA VAL A 401 -25.29 -7.73 5.84
C VAL A 401 -23.88 -8.02 5.33
N GLU A 402 -23.76 -8.44 4.08
CA GLU A 402 -22.48 -8.76 3.44
C GLU A 402 -22.19 -7.81 2.26
N SER A 403 -20.96 -7.33 2.15
CA SER A 403 -20.47 -6.53 1.00
C SER A 403 -18.98 -6.83 0.76
N ASP A 404 -18.55 -6.73 -0.49
CA ASP A 404 -17.14 -6.85 -0.90
C ASP A 404 -16.34 -5.55 -0.71
N ASN A 405 -17.00 -4.45 -0.37
CA ASN A 405 -16.37 -3.19 -0.02
C ASN A 405 -15.97 -3.13 1.47
N ALA A 406 -14.70 -3.48 1.74
CA ALA A 406 -14.13 -3.46 3.09
C ALA A 406 -14.22 -2.08 3.78
N THR A 407 -14.21 -0.98 3.01
CA THR A 407 -14.29 0.37 3.59
C THR A 407 -15.68 0.61 4.17
N LEU A 408 -16.73 0.25 3.41
CA LEU A 408 -18.12 0.38 3.84
C LEU A 408 -18.39 -0.45 5.10
N ILE A 409 -17.99 -1.73 5.10
CA ILE A 409 -18.20 -2.63 6.25
C ILE A 409 -17.44 -2.14 7.49
N ASN A 410 -16.20 -1.69 7.33
CA ASN A 410 -15.43 -1.16 8.46
C ASN A 410 -16.04 0.12 9.03
N THR A 411 -16.53 1.02 8.18
CA THR A 411 -17.23 2.22 8.61
C THR A 411 -18.57 1.89 9.28
N ALA A 412 -19.33 0.92 8.77
CA ALA A 412 -20.57 0.44 9.41
C ALA A 412 -20.32 -0.18 10.79
N ASN A 413 -19.27 -0.98 10.93
CA ASN A 413 -18.86 -1.55 12.20
C ASN A 413 -18.35 -0.49 13.20
N LYS A 414 -17.71 0.58 12.72
CA LYS A 414 -17.18 1.68 13.55
C LYS A 414 -18.07 2.92 13.59
N ARG A 415 -19.34 2.82 13.15
CA ARG A 415 -20.27 3.94 12.92
C ARG A 415 -20.45 4.94 14.06
N VAL A 416 -20.25 4.51 15.31
CA VAL A 416 -20.36 5.36 16.51
C VAL A 416 -19.14 6.25 16.73
N LYS A 417 -17.97 5.89 16.16
CA LYS A 417 -16.69 6.60 16.32
C LYS A 417 -16.20 7.29 15.03
N ASP A 418 -16.86 7.07 13.90
CA ASP A 418 -16.43 7.57 12.59
C ASP A 418 -17.03 8.95 12.28
N VAL A 419 -16.18 9.98 12.25
CA VAL A 419 -16.55 11.39 11.99
C VAL A 419 -16.47 11.79 10.51
N THR A 420 -16.35 10.83 9.59
CA THR A 420 -16.39 11.10 8.14
C THR A 420 -17.83 11.35 7.65
N ILE A 421 -17.99 12.00 6.50
CA ILE A 421 -19.32 12.25 5.88
C ILE A 421 -20.04 10.91 5.66
N LEU A 422 -19.33 9.90 5.15
CA LEU A 422 -19.85 8.54 4.99
C LEU A 422 -20.26 7.92 6.34
N GLY A 423 -19.42 8.06 7.37
CA GLY A 423 -19.74 7.62 8.74
C GLY A 423 -21.01 8.26 9.31
N GLN A 424 -21.20 9.57 9.10
CA GLN A 424 -22.41 10.28 9.51
C GLN A 424 -23.66 9.83 8.73
N CYS A 425 -23.55 9.65 7.42
CA CYS A 425 -24.64 9.13 6.59
C CYS A 425 -25.04 7.70 6.99
N ILE A 426 -24.05 6.83 7.22
CA ILE A 426 -24.27 5.47 7.74
C ILE A 426 -24.90 5.50 9.11
N ASN A 427 -24.42 6.33 10.04
CA ASN A 427 -25.01 6.43 11.37
C ASN A 427 -26.49 6.90 11.31
N LYS A 428 -26.84 7.78 10.36
CA LYS A 428 -28.22 8.23 10.13
C LYS A 428 -29.11 7.10 9.61
N GLU A 429 -28.69 6.40 8.56
CA GLU A 429 -29.47 5.29 7.97
C GLU A 429 -29.54 4.08 8.91
N CYS A 430 -28.46 3.79 9.63
CA CYS A 430 -28.38 2.72 10.61
C CYS A 430 -29.21 2.98 11.89
N LYS A 431 -29.97 4.07 11.98
CA LYS A 431 -31.04 4.19 13.00
C LYS A 431 -32.09 3.09 12.85
N ILE A 432 -32.32 2.63 11.62
CA ILE A 432 -33.23 1.51 11.32
C ILE A 432 -32.77 0.19 11.96
N LEU A 433 -31.49 0.06 12.32
CA LEU A 433 -30.96 -1.14 12.98
C LEU A 433 -31.62 -1.41 14.35
N LYS A 434 -32.26 -0.40 14.97
CA LYS A 434 -33.02 -0.57 16.21
C LYS A 434 -34.26 -1.45 16.05
N ASN A 435 -34.75 -1.64 14.83
CA ASN A 435 -35.91 -2.47 14.53
C ASN A 435 -35.56 -3.96 14.42
N PHE A 436 -34.28 -4.32 14.55
CA PHE A 436 -33.77 -5.68 14.43
C PHE A 436 -33.21 -6.15 15.78
N ASP A 437 -33.39 -7.42 16.11
CA ASP A 437 -32.85 -8.03 17.31
C ASP A 437 -31.31 -8.16 17.25
N SER A 438 -30.78 -8.42 16.04
CA SER A 438 -29.34 -8.53 15.81
C SER A 438 -28.98 -8.20 14.37
N VAL A 439 -27.93 -7.39 14.18
CA VAL A 439 -27.37 -7.09 12.84
C VAL A 439 -25.86 -7.24 12.84
N LEU A 440 -25.35 -8.05 11.91
CA LEU A 440 -23.92 -8.30 11.69
C LEU A 440 -23.49 -7.76 10.33
N PHE A 441 -22.34 -7.09 10.28
CA PHE A 441 -21.74 -6.59 9.03
C PHE A 441 -20.47 -7.37 8.70
N ASN A 442 -20.49 -8.11 7.59
CA ASN A 442 -19.39 -8.96 7.16
C ASN A 442 -18.80 -8.48 5.84
N TRP A 443 -17.47 -8.51 5.78
CA TRP A 443 -16.74 -8.31 4.53
C TRP A 443 -16.54 -9.65 3.82
N ILE A 444 -16.89 -9.70 2.54
CA ILE A 444 -16.84 -10.92 1.71
C ILE A 444 -15.95 -10.75 0.49
N ASP A 445 -15.53 -11.86 -0.13
CA ASP A 445 -14.84 -11.81 -1.43
C ASP A 445 -15.85 -11.49 -2.53
N ARG A 446 -15.41 -10.79 -3.59
CA ARG A 446 -16.25 -10.44 -4.74
C ARG A 446 -16.92 -11.66 -5.38
N ARG A 447 -16.27 -12.83 -5.37
CA ARG A 447 -16.85 -14.09 -5.89
C ARG A 447 -18.02 -14.62 -5.07
N SER A 448 -18.20 -14.13 -3.84
CA SER A 448 -19.33 -14.47 -2.97
C SER A 448 -20.48 -13.47 -3.11
N ASN A 449 -20.33 -12.44 -3.95
CA ASN A 449 -21.29 -11.36 -4.17
C ASN A 449 -21.84 -11.31 -5.62
N GLU A 450 -21.73 -12.41 -6.37
CA GLU A 450 -21.97 -12.44 -7.82
C GLU A 450 -23.43 -12.14 -8.21
N VAL A 451 -24.40 -12.52 -7.36
CA VAL A 451 -25.81 -12.20 -7.60
C VAL A 451 -26.10 -10.71 -7.45
N ALA A 452 -25.48 -10.03 -6.48
CA ALA A 452 -25.65 -8.59 -6.30
C ALA A 452 -25.04 -7.79 -7.46
N ASP A 453 -23.86 -8.23 -7.94
CA ASP A 453 -23.20 -7.66 -9.14
C ASP A 453 -24.02 -7.90 -10.43
N SER A 454 -24.63 -9.08 -10.57
CA SER A 454 -25.50 -9.38 -11.72
C SER A 454 -26.76 -8.49 -11.72
N LEU A 455 -27.34 -8.26 -10.55
CA LEU A 455 -28.48 -7.36 -10.37
C LEU A 455 -28.11 -5.89 -10.66
N SER A 456 -26.94 -5.42 -10.24
CA SER A 456 -26.49 -4.05 -10.51
C SER A 456 -26.27 -3.80 -12.01
N LYS A 457 -25.71 -4.78 -12.73
CA LYS A 457 -25.58 -4.74 -14.19
C LYS A 457 -26.92 -4.77 -14.92
N LEU A 458 -27.87 -5.56 -14.43
CA LEU A 458 -29.23 -5.60 -14.98
C LEU A 458 -29.93 -4.25 -14.82
N ALA A 459 -29.73 -3.58 -13.67
CA ALA A 459 -30.26 -2.24 -13.43
C ALA A 459 -29.74 -1.23 -14.44
N ILE A 460 -28.43 -1.26 -14.75
CA ILE A 460 -27.80 -0.38 -15.73
C ILE A 460 -28.31 -0.67 -17.15
N LYS A 461 -28.37 -1.95 -17.52
CA LYS A 461 -28.81 -2.34 -18.86
C LYS A 461 -30.24 -1.88 -19.16
N ASN A 462 -31.12 -1.96 -18.16
CA ASN A 462 -32.55 -1.71 -18.31
C ASN A 462 -32.98 -0.31 -17.82
N ASN A 463 -32.06 0.49 -17.25
CA ASN A 463 -32.31 1.82 -16.67
C ASN A 463 -33.55 1.87 -15.76
N CYS A 464 -33.75 0.87 -14.91
CA CYS A 464 -34.98 0.72 -14.12
C CYS A 464 -34.71 0.42 -12.64
N ASN A 465 -35.73 0.70 -11.82
CA ASN A 465 -35.78 0.36 -10.40
C ASN A 465 -36.88 -0.66 -10.18
N LEU A 466 -36.54 -1.84 -9.65
CA LEU A 466 -37.50 -2.91 -9.43
C LEU A 466 -37.26 -3.58 -8.08
N LYS A 467 -38.35 -3.90 -7.38
CA LYS A 467 -38.37 -4.73 -6.18
C LYS A 467 -39.08 -6.03 -6.50
N PHE A 468 -38.54 -7.14 -6.07
CA PHE A 468 -39.09 -8.47 -6.30
C PHE A 468 -39.11 -9.27 -5.00
N LYS A 469 -40.02 -10.25 -4.93
CA LYS A 469 -40.13 -11.21 -3.83
C LYS A 469 -39.49 -12.54 -4.28
N MET A 470 -40.25 -13.63 -4.31
CA MET A 470 -39.77 -14.92 -4.80
C MET A 470 -39.53 -14.92 -6.32
N ASP A 471 -40.24 -14.07 -7.08
CA ASP A 471 -40.15 -13.96 -8.54
C ASP A 471 -38.95 -13.10 -8.99
N TYR A 472 -37.75 -13.61 -8.80
CA TYR A 472 -36.52 -12.91 -9.17
C TYR A 472 -36.19 -13.03 -10.68
N PRO A 473 -35.40 -12.10 -11.27
CA PRO A 473 -35.07 -12.12 -12.69
C PRO A 473 -34.39 -13.42 -13.16
N LEU A 474 -34.73 -13.92 -14.35
CA LEU A 474 -34.17 -15.15 -14.91
C LEU A 474 -32.64 -15.09 -15.08
N GLU A 475 -32.10 -13.89 -15.27
CA GLU A 475 -30.67 -13.62 -15.44
C GLU A 475 -29.83 -14.00 -14.22
N ILE A 476 -30.42 -14.01 -13.01
CA ILE A 476 -29.72 -14.39 -11.77
C ILE A 476 -29.99 -15.84 -11.35
N HIS A 477 -30.90 -16.53 -12.02
CA HIS A 477 -31.37 -17.87 -11.66
C HIS A 477 -30.24 -18.91 -11.64
N ASN A 478 -29.43 -18.93 -12.70
CA ASN A 478 -28.30 -19.86 -12.81
C ASN A 478 -27.23 -19.63 -11.73
N VAL A 479 -27.04 -18.38 -11.31
CA VAL A 479 -26.08 -18.02 -10.26
C VAL A 479 -26.61 -18.47 -8.89
N ILE A 480 -27.90 -18.25 -8.62
CA ILE A 480 -28.56 -18.69 -7.37
C ILE A 480 -28.50 -20.21 -7.22
N ILE A 481 -28.86 -20.97 -8.27
CA ILE A 481 -28.83 -22.44 -8.22
C ILE A 481 -27.40 -22.93 -7.95
N ARG A 482 -26.41 -22.37 -8.65
CA ARG A 482 -25.00 -22.75 -8.47
C ARG A 482 -24.48 -22.45 -7.06
N GLU A 483 -24.97 -21.39 -6.42
CA GLU A 483 -24.64 -21.05 -5.04
C GLU A 483 -25.40 -21.88 -4.01
N ALA A 484 -26.60 -22.37 -4.34
CA ALA A 484 -27.45 -23.17 -3.45
C ALA A 484 -27.05 -24.66 -3.37
N ILE A 485 -26.41 -25.20 -4.42
CA ILE A 485 -25.95 -26.60 -4.52
C ILE A 485 -24.65 -26.85 -3.71
N LYS A 486 -23.94 -25.78 -3.31
CA LYS A 486 -22.75 -25.84 -2.44
C LYS A 486 -23.10 -25.64 -0.98
#